data_AF-A0A718Y4W9-F1
#
_entry.id   AF-A0A718Y4W9-F1
#
_cell.length_a   1.000
_cell.length_b   1.000
_cell.length_c   1.000
_cell.angle_alpha   90.00
_cell.angle_beta   90.00
_cell.angle_gamma   90.00
#
_symmetry.space_group_name_H-M   'P 1'
#
loop_
_entity.id
_entity.type
_entity.pdbx_description
1 polymer ?
#
loop_
_entity_poly.entity_id
_entity_poly.type
_entity_poly.pdbx_seq_one_letter_code
_entity_poly.pdbx_strand_id
1 'polypeptide(L)'
;MKMQPGILFSLVTLALLAGCNSPQKLQQRAPAMPVPSVSVSRNVQPVSQDIYAQPAPEVVRYDRYLLVSTALQAAQRDPLSQVIDIRIPASLKPTVADAMRYALKQSGYTLCATGPANGVLYRQPLPAVQYQQGPVRLRTALQVMAGPAWQLEVDDVQRVVCHSLREGYQLPAGQLAPVPASPAITAPVAQPARGGFLKK
;
A
#
# COMPACT_ATOMS: atom_id res chain seq x y z
N MET A 1 26.36 50.23 54.94
CA MET A 1 27.30 51.31 54.58
C MET A 1 27.86 51.04 53.20
N LYS A 2 27.93 52.10 52.38
CA LYS A 2 28.42 52.17 51.00
C LYS A 2 29.79 51.51 50.82
N MET A 3 29.96 50.74 49.74
CA MET A 3 30.98 50.96 48.70
C MET A 3 30.75 49.97 47.54
N GLN A 4 30.18 50.43 46.43
CA GLN A 4 30.24 49.72 45.15
C GLN A 4 31.21 50.47 44.23
N PRO A 5 32.38 49.88 43.91
CA PRO A 5 33.17 50.27 42.76
C PRO A 5 33.27 49.07 41.80
N GLY A 6 32.95 49.28 40.53
CA GLY A 6 33.14 48.22 39.54
C GLY A 6 32.26 48.32 38.32
N ILE A 7 32.02 49.53 37.80
CA ILE A 7 31.61 49.74 36.41
C ILE A 7 32.82 49.40 35.56
N LEU A 8 33.08 48.10 35.36
CA LEU A 8 34.18 47.58 34.54
C LEU A 8 33.96 46.09 34.22
N PHE A 9 32.73 45.69 33.91
CA PHE A 9 32.44 44.35 33.36
C PHE A 9 31.24 44.34 32.39
N SER A 10 31.08 45.41 31.62
CA SER A 10 30.21 45.42 30.43
C SER A 10 31.04 45.33 29.16
N LEU A 11 31.93 44.33 29.11
CA LEU A 11 32.57 43.85 27.90
C LEU A 11 31.75 42.63 27.43
N VAL A 12 30.67 42.94 26.71
CA VAL A 12 30.35 42.27 25.44
C VAL A 12 30.65 40.76 25.45
N THR A 13 29.87 39.97 26.20
CA THR A 13 29.73 38.52 25.92
C THR A 13 28.79 38.38 24.73
N LEU A 14 29.30 38.79 23.58
CA LEU A 14 28.70 38.64 22.27
C LEU A 14 29.02 37.24 21.75
N ALA A 15 27.96 36.49 21.48
CA ALA A 15 27.90 35.41 20.50
C ALA A 15 28.87 34.22 20.67
N LEU A 16 28.48 33.25 21.49
CA LEU A 16 28.89 31.85 21.33
C LEU A 16 27.66 30.94 21.17
N LEU A 17 26.95 31.15 20.06
CA LEU A 17 26.06 30.16 19.45
C LEU A 17 26.44 30.01 17.96
N ALA A 18 27.72 29.77 17.70
CA ALA A 18 28.15 29.19 16.43
C ALA A 18 27.95 27.68 16.53
N GLY A 19 26.70 27.23 16.40
CA GLY A 19 26.44 25.83 16.09
C GLY A 19 27.03 25.54 14.73
N CYS A 20 28.06 24.69 14.66
CA CYS A 20 28.56 24.14 13.41
C CYS A 20 27.45 23.30 12.77
N ASN A 21 26.63 23.93 11.92
CA ASN A 21 25.83 23.21 10.95
C ASN A 21 26.80 22.72 9.87
N SER A 22 27.55 21.65 10.17
CA SER A 22 28.27 20.92 9.14
C SER A 22 27.20 20.38 8.19
N PRO A 23 27.14 20.80 6.92
CA PRO A 23 26.37 20.06 5.95
C PRO A 23 27.02 18.68 5.91
N GLN A 24 26.37 17.67 6.51
CA GLN A 24 26.65 16.30 6.15
C GLN A 24 26.33 16.25 4.66
N LYS A 25 27.36 16.41 3.84
CA LYS A 25 27.36 15.95 2.46
C LYS A 25 26.79 14.55 2.57
N LEU A 26 25.57 14.34 2.05
CA LEU A 26 24.99 13.02 1.88
C LEU A 26 26.16 12.13 1.51
N GLN A 27 26.49 11.13 2.35
CA GLN A 27 27.46 10.13 1.99
C GLN A 27 26.94 9.55 0.69
N GLN A 28 27.50 10.06 -0.41
CA GLN A 28 27.21 9.61 -1.74
C GLN A 28 27.52 8.13 -1.67
N ARG A 29 26.48 7.30 -1.72
CA ARG A 29 26.66 5.86 -1.78
C ARG A 29 27.64 5.64 -2.92
N ALA A 30 28.86 5.20 -2.60
CA ALA A 30 29.82 4.84 -3.62
C ALA A 30 29.08 3.91 -4.60
N PRO A 31 29.26 4.06 -5.92
CA PRO A 31 28.66 3.12 -6.87
C PRO A 31 29.03 1.72 -6.39
N ALA A 32 28.02 0.89 -6.15
CA ALA A 32 28.24 -0.49 -5.75
C ALA A 32 29.17 -1.09 -6.80
N MET A 33 30.37 -1.52 -6.39
CA MET A 33 31.25 -2.26 -7.29
C MET A 33 30.43 -3.42 -7.87
N PRO A 34 30.51 -3.70 -9.19
CA PRO A 34 29.76 -4.79 -9.78
C PRO A 34 30.11 -6.07 -9.04
N VAL A 35 29.14 -6.61 -8.30
CA VAL A 35 29.27 -7.94 -7.69
C VAL A 35 29.38 -8.90 -8.87
N PRO A 36 30.41 -9.77 -8.94
CA PRO A 36 30.53 -10.71 -10.06
C PRO A 36 29.23 -11.52 -10.15
N SER A 37 28.57 -11.44 -11.31
CA SER A 37 27.34 -12.17 -11.57
C SER A 37 27.64 -13.67 -11.55
N VAL A 38 27.24 -14.36 -10.49
CA VAL A 38 27.30 -15.82 -10.42
C VAL A 38 26.34 -16.36 -11.49
N SER A 39 26.90 -16.95 -12.55
CA SER A 39 26.12 -17.60 -13.59
C SER A 39 25.49 -18.87 -13.03
N VAL A 40 24.17 -18.92 -13.02
CA VAL A 40 23.42 -20.09 -12.57
C VAL A 40 23.61 -21.22 -13.58
N SER A 41 24.06 -22.40 -13.11
CA SER A 41 24.30 -23.58 -13.96
C SER A 41 22.98 -24.18 -14.50
N ARG A 42 23.04 -25.11 -15.45
CA ARG A 42 21.87 -25.87 -15.93
C ARG A 42 21.29 -26.85 -14.89
N ASN A 43 21.95 -26.99 -13.74
CA ASN A 43 21.52 -27.85 -12.64
C ASN A 43 20.46 -27.21 -11.72
N VAL A 44 19.73 -26.19 -12.19
CA VAL A 44 18.62 -25.59 -11.43
C VAL A 44 17.46 -26.57 -11.43
N GLN A 45 17.10 -27.03 -10.24
CA GLN A 45 15.86 -27.74 -10.02
C GLN A 45 14.97 -26.89 -9.11
N PRO A 46 13.68 -26.75 -9.43
CA PRO A 46 12.74 -26.12 -8.52
C PRO A 46 12.72 -26.92 -7.22
N VAL A 47 12.70 -26.21 -6.09
CA VAL A 47 12.57 -26.86 -4.77
C VAL A 47 11.21 -27.56 -4.75
N SER A 48 11.22 -28.86 -4.43
CA SER A 48 10.12 -29.80 -4.68
C SER A 48 8.84 -29.59 -3.86
N GLN A 49 8.86 -28.65 -2.91
CA GLN A 49 7.70 -28.33 -2.08
C GLN A 49 7.38 -26.85 -2.22
N ASP A 50 6.23 -26.55 -2.84
CA ASP A 50 5.69 -25.21 -2.80
C ASP A 50 5.16 -24.95 -1.39
N ILE A 51 5.92 -24.13 -0.66
CA ILE A 51 5.54 -23.68 0.67
C ILE A 51 4.17 -22.99 0.58
N TYR A 52 3.83 -22.22 -0.44
CA TYR A 52 2.53 -21.54 -0.48
C TYR A 52 1.32 -22.46 -0.68
N ALA A 53 1.52 -23.68 -1.21
CA ALA A 53 0.46 -24.66 -1.42
C ALA A 53 0.13 -25.51 -0.18
N GLN A 54 1.00 -25.55 0.84
CA GLN A 54 0.81 -26.41 2.02
C GLN A 54 0.14 -25.66 3.19
N PRO A 55 -1.11 -26.00 3.57
CA PRO A 55 -1.84 -25.29 4.63
C PRO A 55 -1.50 -25.74 6.06
N ALA A 56 -0.90 -26.92 6.24
CA ALA A 56 -0.69 -27.52 7.55
C ALA A 56 0.72 -27.21 8.10
N PRO A 57 0.84 -26.80 9.38
CA PRO A 57 2.13 -26.58 10.01
C PRO A 57 2.86 -27.91 10.19
N GLU A 58 4.15 -27.95 9.87
CA GLU A 58 5.03 -29.02 10.32
C GLU A 58 5.17 -28.91 11.84
N VAL A 59 4.80 -30.00 12.54
CA VAL A 59 4.82 -30.07 14.00
C VAL A 59 5.81 -31.14 14.41
N VAL A 60 6.84 -30.73 15.14
CA VAL A 60 7.82 -31.64 15.73
C VAL A 60 7.44 -31.90 17.18
N ARG A 61 7.32 -33.18 17.53
CA ARG A 61 7.06 -33.60 18.91
C ARG A 61 8.38 -33.66 19.68
N TYR A 62 8.60 -32.67 20.55
CA TYR A 62 9.80 -32.58 21.38
C TYR A 62 9.71 -33.45 22.65
N ASP A 63 8.50 -33.64 23.19
CA ASP A 63 8.24 -34.50 24.35
C ASP A 63 6.83 -35.12 24.21
N ARG A 64 6.45 -36.01 25.13
CA ARG A 64 5.14 -36.64 25.22
C ARG A 64 3.99 -35.64 25.26
N TYR A 65 4.22 -34.43 25.77
CA TYR A 65 3.22 -33.36 25.87
C TYR A 65 3.63 -32.04 25.19
N LEU A 66 4.82 -31.97 24.58
CA LEU A 66 5.31 -30.76 23.94
C LEU A 66 5.40 -30.94 22.43
N LEU A 67 4.57 -30.17 21.74
CA LEU A 67 4.61 -29.99 20.29
C LEU A 67 5.17 -28.59 20.01
N VAL A 68 6.25 -28.50 19.24
CA VAL A 68 6.78 -27.22 18.77
C VAL A 68 6.61 -27.21 17.25
N SER A 69 6.04 -26.14 16.73
CA SER A 69 5.96 -25.96 15.28
C SER A 69 7.27 -25.37 14.78
N THR A 70 7.84 -26.02 13.77
CA THR A 70 8.95 -25.49 12.96
C THR A 70 8.44 -24.70 11.76
N ALA A 71 7.12 -24.61 11.60
CA ALA A 71 6.50 -23.91 10.48
C ALA A 71 6.73 -22.40 10.58
N LEU A 72 6.87 -21.79 9.41
CA LEU A 72 6.92 -20.35 9.25
C LEU A 72 5.61 -19.71 9.77
N GLN A 73 5.70 -18.59 10.48
CA GLN A 73 4.52 -17.87 10.96
C GLN A 73 3.68 -17.42 9.75
N ALA A 74 2.35 -17.40 9.91
CA ALA A 74 1.45 -17.02 8.82
C ALA A 74 1.82 -15.66 8.20
N ALA A 75 2.19 -14.68 9.04
CA ALA A 75 2.62 -13.34 8.62
C ALA A 75 3.92 -13.32 7.79
N GLN A 76 4.80 -14.31 7.99
CA GLN A 76 6.03 -14.43 7.23
C GLN A 76 5.79 -15.11 5.87
N ARG A 77 4.81 -16.02 5.77
CA ARG A 77 4.37 -16.61 4.50
C ARG A 77 3.50 -15.62 3.71
N ASP A 78 2.60 -14.93 4.39
CA ASP A 78 1.66 -13.95 3.85
C ASP A 78 1.79 -12.65 4.66
N PRO A 79 2.58 -11.67 4.18
CA PRO A 79 2.81 -10.41 4.86
C PRO A 79 1.55 -9.59 5.15
N LEU A 80 0.45 -9.82 4.42
CA LEU A 80 -0.83 -9.15 4.68
C LEU A 80 -1.64 -9.81 5.80
N SER A 81 -1.23 -10.99 6.30
CA SER A 81 -1.80 -11.61 7.50
C SER A 81 -1.16 -11.14 8.82
N GLN A 82 -0.14 -10.28 8.76
CA GLN A 82 0.51 -9.73 9.95
C GLN A 82 -0.47 -8.99 10.86
N VAL A 83 -0.23 -9.04 12.16
CA VAL A 83 -1.01 -8.28 13.15
C VAL A 83 -0.40 -6.89 13.29
N ILE A 84 -1.23 -5.87 13.15
CA ILE A 84 -0.85 -4.46 13.28
C ILE A 84 -1.61 -3.80 14.43
N ASP A 85 -1.00 -2.76 15.03
CA ASP A 85 -1.65 -1.79 15.92
C ASP A 85 -1.28 -0.38 15.42
N ILE A 86 -2.25 0.31 14.82
CA ILE A 86 -2.06 1.63 14.22
C ILE A 86 -2.71 2.69 15.09
N ARG A 87 -1.95 3.76 15.36
CA ARG A 87 -2.45 4.95 16.05
C ARG A 87 -2.15 6.19 15.24
N ILE A 88 -3.21 6.82 14.75
CA ILE A 88 -3.17 8.05 13.98
C ILE A 88 -3.59 9.21 14.90
N PRO A 89 -2.73 10.24 15.09
CA PRO A 89 -3.10 11.44 15.84
C PRO A 89 -4.31 12.16 15.22
N ALA A 90 -5.26 12.57 16.07
CA ALA A 90 -6.50 13.22 15.63
C ALA A 90 -6.27 14.57 14.89
N SER A 91 -5.12 15.20 15.12
CA SER A 91 -4.72 16.44 14.45
C SER A 91 -4.47 16.30 12.95
N LEU A 92 -4.18 15.08 12.45
CA LEU A 92 -3.78 14.87 11.06
C LEU A 92 -4.96 14.85 10.08
N LYS A 93 -6.18 14.50 10.54
CA LYS A 93 -7.39 14.34 9.69
C LYS A 93 -7.10 13.61 8.36
N PRO A 94 -6.53 12.39 8.41
CA PRO A 94 -6.07 11.70 7.20
C PRO A 94 -7.23 11.27 6.30
N THR A 95 -6.91 11.06 5.02
CA THR A 95 -7.78 10.33 4.10
C THR A 95 -7.67 8.82 4.33
N VAL A 96 -8.62 8.05 3.79
CA VAL A 96 -8.55 6.59 3.76
C VAL A 96 -7.25 6.11 3.09
N ALA A 97 -6.82 6.77 2.00
CA ALA A 97 -5.58 6.40 1.33
C ALA A 97 -4.33 6.63 2.19
N ASP A 98 -4.28 7.73 2.95
CA ASP A 98 -3.14 8.02 3.83
C ASP A 98 -3.03 7.00 4.96
N ALA A 99 -4.17 6.61 5.53
CA ALA A 99 -4.25 5.58 6.55
C ALA A 99 -3.83 4.20 6.03
N MET A 100 -4.31 3.80 4.84
CA MET A 100 -3.91 2.54 4.20
C MET A 100 -2.41 2.53 3.86
N ARG A 101 -1.87 3.63 3.31
CA ARG A 101 -0.42 3.75 3.07
C ARG A 101 0.38 3.65 4.35
N TYR A 102 -0.10 4.25 5.45
CA TYR A 102 0.52 4.13 6.76
C TYR A 102 0.51 2.68 7.25
N ALA A 103 -0.62 1.99 7.12
CA ALA A 103 -0.76 0.58 7.51
C ALA A 103 0.17 -0.36 6.73
N LEU A 104 0.40 -0.08 5.44
CA LEU A 104 1.20 -0.89 4.54
C LEU A 104 2.73 -0.70 4.70
N LYS A 105 3.20 0.31 5.46
CA LYS A 105 4.63 0.67 5.52
C LYS A 105 5.57 -0.49 5.86
N GLN A 106 5.12 -1.45 6.66
CA GLN A 106 5.95 -2.56 7.14
C GLN A 106 5.63 -3.90 6.44
N SER A 107 4.67 -3.94 5.51
CA SER A 107 4.28 -5.19 4.85
C SER A 107 5.06 -5.48 3.56
N GLY A 108 5.73 -4.46 3.00
CA GLY A 108 6.35 -4.56 1.68
C GLY A 108 5.33 -4.55 0.52
N TYR A 109 4.04 -4.33 0.81
CA TYR A 109 3.01 -4.04 -0.19
C TYR A 109 2.81 -2.53 -0.33
N THR A 110 2.30 -2.11 -1.48
CA THR A 110 1.95 -0.71 -1.76
C THR A 110 0.49 -0.57 -2.13
N LEU A 111 -0.09 0.60 -1.89
CA LEU A 111 -1.46 0.90 -2.33
C LEU A 111 -1.43 1.22 -3.82
N CYS A 112 -2.37 0.65 -4.58
CA CYS A 112 -2.41 0.85 -6.02
C CYS A 112 -2.71 2.30 -6.42
N ALA A 113 -2.40 2.63 -7.68
CA ALA A 113 -2.66 3.94 -8.22
C ALA A 113 -4.15 4.32 -8.09
N THR A 114 -4.39 5.61 -7.93
CA THR A 114 -5.75 6.15 -7.85
C THR A 114 -6.35 6.18 -9.26
N GLY A 115 -7.30 5.29 -9.51
CA GLY A 115 -8.13 5.22 -10.71
C GLY A 115 -9.51 5.87 -10.52
N PRO A 116 -10.39 5.75 -11.52
CA PRO A 116 -11.70 6.40 -11.51
C PRO A 116 -12.65 5.85 -10.45
N ALA A 117 -12.62 4.53 -10.19
CA ALA A 117 -13.47 3.90 -9.19
C ALA A 117 -12.89 4.10 -7.78
N ASN A 118 -11.76 3.45 -7.47
CA ASN A 118 -11.13 3.48 -6.15
C ASN A 118 -10.75 4.89 -5.65
N GLY A 119 -10.61 5.88 -6.55
CA GLY A 119 -10.39 7.27 -6.19
C GLY A 119 -11.51 7.91 -5.38
N VAL A 120 -12.74 7.41 -5.52
CA VAL A 120 -13.85 7.85 -4.66
C VAL A 120 -13.62 7.47 -3.22
N LEU A 121 -13.18 6.23 -2.96
CA LEU A 121 -12.84 5.74 -1.61
C LEU A 121 -11.61 6.45 -1.04
N TYR A 122 -10.53 6.50 -1.83
CA TYR A 122 -9.22 6.94 -1.38
C TYR A 122 -9.18 8.40 -0.93
N ARG A 123 -10.10 9.23 -1.44
CA ARG A 123 -10.24 10.65 -1.07
C ARG A 123 -11.18 10.87 0.12
N GLN A 124 -11.90 9.84 0.59
CA GLN A 124 -12.78 9.99 1.74
C GLN A 124 -11.96 10.31 2.99
N PRO A 125 -12.49 11.13 3.91
CA PRO A 125 -11.89 11.29 5.22
C PRO A 125 -11.99 9.95 5.97
N LEU A 126 -10.91 9.59 6.69
CA LEU A 126 -10.96 8.43 7.57
C LEU A 126 -11.91 8.74 8.76
N PRO A 127 -12.86 7.87 9.10
CA PRO A 127 -13.69 8.03 10.30
C PRO A 127 -12.85 8.02 11.57
N ALA A 128 -13.14 8.91 12.52
CA ALA A 128 -12.34 9.07 13.75
C ALA A 128 -12.21 7.78 14.58
N VAL A 129 -13.26 6.93 14.59
CA VAL A 129 -13.23 5.62 15.26
C VAL A 129 -12.17 4.67 14.68
N GLN A 130 -11.73 4.88 13.44
CA GLN A 130 -10.73 4.06 12.77
C GLN A 130 -9.29 4.60 12.93
N TYR A 131 -9.09 5.70 13.66
CA TYR A 131 -7.75 6.27 13.87
C TYR A 131 -6.89 5.37 14.75
N GLN A 132 -7.54 4.54 15.56
CA GLN A 132 -6.92 3.50 16.35
C GLN A 132 -7.44 2.16 15.85
N GLN A 133 -6.60 1.45 15.10
CA GLN A 133 -6.88 0.07 14.73
C GLN A 133 -5.99 -0.80 15.61
N GLY A 134 -6.58 -1.38 16.66
CA GLY A 134 -5.88 -2.25 17.62
C GLY A 134 -5.44 -3.57 17.00
N PRO A 135 -4.99 -4.56 17.79
CA PRO A 135 -4.40 -5.79 17.26
C PRO A 135 -5.34 -6.54 16.31
N VAL A 136 -5.16 -6.32 15.01
CA VAL A 136 -5.94 -6.94 13.94
C VAL A 136 -5.01 -7.31 12.78
N ARG A 137 -5.45 -8.25 11.95
CA ARG A 137 -4.71 -8.59 10.73
C ARG A 137 -4.75 -7.41 9.75
N LEU A 138 -3.63 -7.16 9.08
CA LEU A 138 -3.51 -6.06 8.11
C LEU A 138 -4.58 -6.14 7.01
N ARG A 139 -4.83 -7.31 6.42
CA ARG A 139 -5.94 -7.54 5.47
C ARG A 139 -7.31 -7.11 6.02
N THR A 140 -7.57 -7.37 7.30
CA THR A 140 -8.84 -7.01 7.96
C THR A 140 -8.92 -5.51 8.17
N ALA A 141 -7.85 -4.89 8.67
CA ALA A 141 -7.74 -3.44 8.81
C ALA A 141 -8.01 -2.71 7.49
N LEU A 142 -7.37 -3.15 6.39
CA LEU A 142 -7.56 -2.59 5.06
C LEU A 142 -9.03 -2.70 4.59
N GLN A 143 -9.64 -3.87 4.77
CA GLN A 143 -11.05 -4.07 4.43
C GLN A 143 -12.01 -3.22 5.28
N VAL A 144 -11.71 -3.02 6.57
CA VAL A 144 -12.52 -2.16 7.47
C VAL A 144 -12.39 -0.68 7.09
N MET A 145 -11.18 -0.22 6.76
CA MET A 145 -10.94 1.14 6.26
C MET A 145 -11.64 1.39 4.93
N ALA A 146 -11.72 0.37 4.06
CA ALA A 146 -12.44 0.44 2.79
C ALA A 146 -13.97 0.50 2.98
N GLY A 147 -14.48 -0.19 4.00
CA GLY A 147 -15.90 -0.29 4.27
C GLY A 147 -16.60 -1.39 3.44
N PRO A 148 -17.92 -1.56 3.63
CA PRO A 148 -18.66 -2.70 3.09
C PRO A 148 -18.88 -2.65 1.57
N ALA A 149 -18.94 -1.45 0.97
CA ALA A 149 -19.15 -1.28 -0.47
C ALA A 149 -17.95 -1.72 -1.32
N TRP A 150 -16.77 -1.85 -0.71
CA TRP A 150 -15.51 -2.12 -1.39
C TRP A 150 -15.00 -3.51 -1.06
N GLN A 151 -14.36 -4.15 -2.02
CA GLN A 151 -13.69 -5.44 -1.89
C GLN A 151 -12.18 -5.22 -2.00
N LEU A 152 -11.43 -5.71 -1.03
CA LEU A 152 -9.97 -5.74 -1.07
C LEU A 152 -9.49 -6.72 -2.15
N GLU A 153 -8.60 -6.25 -3.01
CA GLU A 153 -7.91 -7.04 -4.04
C GLU A 153 -6.40 -6.98 -3.82
N VAL A 154 -5.72 -8.10 -4.05
CA VAL A 154 -4.28 -8.22 -3.81
C VAL A 154 -3.63 -8.78 -5.07
N ASP A 155 -2.61 -8.07 -5.55
CA ASP A 155 -1.68 -8.56 -6.56
C ASP A 155 -0.37 -8.92 -5.86
N ASP A 156 -0.14 -10.22 -5.67
CA ASP A 156 1.07 -10.74 -5.02
C ASP A 156 2.32 -10.63 -5.90
N VAL A 157 2.16 -10.53 -7.22
CA VAL A 157 3.27 -10.39 -8.18
C VAL A 157 3.85 -8.99 -8.09
N GLN A 158 2.98 -7.97 -8.12
CA GLN A 158 3.41 -6.58 -7.99
C GLN A 158 3.53 -6.12 -6.53
N ARG A 159 3.05 -6.92 -5.58
CA ARG A 159 2.89 -6.56 -4.16
C ARG A 159 2.08 -5.28 -4.00
N VAL A 160 0.92 -5.27 -4.64
CA VAL A 160 0.02 -4.12 -4.70
C VAL A 160 -1.34 -4.50 -4.13
N VAL A 161 -1.94 -3.59 -3.38
CA VAL A 161 -3.30 -3.72 -2.84
C VAL A 161 -4.22 -2.72 -3.52
N CYS A 162 -5.35 -3.21 -4.01
CA CYS A 162 -6.40 -2.42 -4.64
C CYS A 162 -7.75 -2.63 -3.95
N HIS A 163 -8.72 -1.82 -4.37
CA HIS A 163 -10.11 -1.95 -3.98
C HIS A 163 -11.01 -1.85 -5.20
N SER A 164 -11.88 -2.83 -5.37
CA SER A 164 -12.95 -2.81 -6.36
C SER A 164 -14.30 -2.62 -5.70
N LEU A 165 -15.26 -2.11 -6.45
CA LEU A 165 -16.62 -1.92 -5.96
C LEU A 165 -17.33 -3.26 -5.96
N ARG A 166 -18.01 -3.61 -4.87
CA ARG A 166 -18.83 -4.82 -4.81
C ARG A 166 -20.04 -4.73 -5.73
N GLU A 167 -20.50 -5.89 -6.18
CA GLU A 167 -21.77 -6.01 -6.90
C GLU A 167 -22.92 -5.40 -6.08
N GLY A 168 -23.83 -4.70 -6.75
CA GLY A 168 -24.98 -4.02 -6.13
C GLY A 168 -24.70 -2.60 -5.63
N TYR A 169 -23.43 -2.19 -5.54
CA TYR A 169 -23.08 -0.78 -5.29
C TYR A 169 -22.82 -0.04 -6.60
N GLN A 170 -23.15 1.25 -6.64
CA GLN A 170 -22.94 2.11 -7.81
C GLN A 170 -22.29 3.41 -7.37
N LEU A 171 -21.31 3.86 -8.14
CA LEU A 171 -20.70 5.17 -7.95
C LEU A 171 -21.56 6.25 -8.64
N PRO A 172 -21.70 7.44 -8.06
CA PRO A 172 -22.39 8.55 -8.71
C PRO A 172 -21.76 8.86 -10.08
N ALA A 173 -22.61 9.09 -11.09
CA ALA A 173 -22.20 9.28 -12.48
C ALA A 173 -21.19 10.42 -12.71
N GLY A 174 -21.06 11.36 -11.78
CA GLY A 174 -20.08 12.46 -11.84
C GLY A 174 -18.69 12.15 -11.29
N GLN A 175 -18.46 10.96 -10.72
CA GLN A 175 -17.18 10.60 -10.10
C GLN A 175 -16.36 9.58 -10.89
N LEU A 176 -17.00 8.85 -11.81
CA LEU A 176 -16.31 8.05 -12.81
C LEU A 176 -15.92 9.00 -13.94
N ALA A 177 -14.65 8.99 -14.36
CA ALA A 177 -14.24 9.73 -15.55
C ALA A 177 -15.20 9.41 -16.71
N PRO A 178 -15.60 10.39 -17.54
CA PRO A 178 -16.52 10.12 -18.64
C PRO A 178 -15.93 8.98 -19.47
N VAL A 179 -16.63 7.84 -19.50
CA VAL A 179 -16.31 6.80 -20.47
C VAL A 179 -16.49 7.47 -21.83
N PRO A 180 -15.46 7.58 -22.68
CA PRO A 180 -15.67 8.07 -24.03
C PRO A 180 -16.68 7.10 -24.66
N ALA A 181 -17.87 7.61 -24.97
CA ALA A 181 -18.87 6.85 -25.68
C ALA A 181 -18.22 6.37 -26.98
N SER A 182 -17.95 5.06 -27.08
CA SER A 182 -17.59 4.46 -28.36
C SER A 182 -18.67 4.85 -29.36
N PRO A 183 -18.33 5.42 -30.52
CA PRO A 183 -19.32 5.74 -31.52
C PRO A 183 -19.98 4.43 -31.95
N ALA A 184 -21.29 4.33 -31.72
CA ALA A 184 -22.10 3.25 -32.24
C ALA A 184 -21.94 3.26 -33.76
N ILE A 185 -21.25 2.24 -34.28
CA ILE A 185 -21.16 2.00 -35.72
C ILE A 185 -22.60 1.74 -36.18
N THR A 186 -23.20 2.75 -36.79
CA THR A 186 -24.53 2.64 -37.37
C THR A 186 -24.36 1.81 -38.63
N ALA A 187 -24.69 0.52 -38.55
CA ALA A 187 -24.77 -0.32 -39.73
C ALA A 187 -25.86 0.26 -40.66
N PRO A 188 -25.58 0.48 -41.96
CA PRO A 188 -26.59 0.99 -42.87
C PRO A 188 -27.65 -0.08 -43.11
N VAL A 189 -28.91 0.30 -42.89
CA VAL A 189 -30.10 -0.47 -43.23
C VAL A 189 -30.10 -0.72 -44.74
N ALA A 190 -30.02 -2.00 -45.13
CA ALA A 190 -30.19 -2.44 -46.51
C ALA A 190 -31.65 -2.18 -46.95
N GLN A 191 -31.82 -1.35 -47.98
CA GLN A 191 -33.11 -1.11 -48.61
C GLN A 191 -33.51 -2.31 -49.48
N PRO A 192 -34.80 -2.69 -49.55
CA PRO A 192 -35.27 -3.75 -50.44
C PRO A 192 -35.32 -3.24 -51.89
N ALA A 193 -34.63 -3.96 -52.78
CA ALA A 193 -34.66 -3.72 -54.21
C ALA A 193 -36.07 -4.02 -54.78
N ARG A 194 -36.78 -2.97 -55.21
CA ARG A 194 -37.94 -3.09 -56.10
C ARG A 194 -37.45 -3.38 -57.52
N GLY A 195 -37.45 -4.64 -57.91
CA GLY A 195 -37.26 -5.06 -59.31
C GLY A 195 -38.61 -5.28 -59.98
N GLY A 196 -39.03 -4.33 -60.83
CA GLY A 196 -40.17 -4.48 -61.72
C GLY A 196 -39.79 -5.15 -63.04
N PHE A 197 -40.65 -6.08 -63.47
CA PHE A 197 -41.16 -6.25 -64.84
C PHE A 197 -40.17 -6.48 -66.00
N LEU A 198 -40.21 -7.66 -66.63
CA LEU A 198 -40.04 -7.79 -68.09
C LEU A 198 -40.67 -9.08 -68.63
N LYS A 199 -41.62 -8.87 -69.56
CA LYS A 199 -42.35 -9.84 -70.41
C LYS A 199 -41.42 -10.76 -71.21
N LYS A 200 -41.83 -12.02 -71.35
CA LYS A 200 -41.98 -12.73 -72.64
C LYS A 200 -42.88 -13.94 -72.47
#